data_AF-A0A930W5Z6-F1
#
_entry.id   AF-A0A930W5Z6-F1
#
_cell.length_a   1.000
_cell.length_b   1.000
_cell.length_c   1.000
_cell.angle_alpha   90.00
_cell.angle_beta   90.00
_cell.angle_gamma   90.00
#
_symmetry.space_group_name_H-M   'P 1'
#
loop_
_entity.id
_entity.type
_entity.pdbx_description
1 polymer ?
#
loop_
_entity_poly.entity_id
_entity_poly.type
_entity_poly.pdbx_seq_one_letter_code
_entity_poly.pdbx_strand_id
1 'polypeptide(L)' 'LEQRLRGRGTEDEKTISTRLSNASREMEYANDYTVCIVNDNLETALSKLEEVFDDYESDGGQL' A
#
# COMPACT_ATOMS: atom_id res chain seq x y z
N LEU A 1 5.27 -2.99 8.39
CA LEU A 1 5.13 -4.14 7.46
C LEU A 1 5.65 -5.45 8.06
N GLU A 2 6.90 -5.51 8.55
CA GLU A 2 7.50 -6.73 9.10
C GLU A 2 6.64 -7.44 10.16
N GLN A 3 6.17 -6.70 11.17
CA GLN A 3 5.30 -7.25 12.22
C GLN A 3 4.03 -7.92 11.65
N ARG A 4 3.44 -7.35 10.58
CA ARG A 4 2.26 -7.92 9.91
C ARG A 4 2.61 -9.20 9.15
N LEU A 5 3.75 -9.28 8.47
CA LEU A 5 4.19 -10.48 7.75
C LEU A 5 4.49 -11.62 8.74
N ARG A 6 5.25 -11.32 9.79
CA ARG A 6 5.58 -12.28 10.86
C ARG A 6 4.33 -12.74 11.62
N GLY A 7 3.43 -11.83 11.94
CA GLY A 7 2.19 -12.12 12.65
C GLY A 7 1.23 -13.05 11.90
N ARG A 8 1.32 -13.13 10.56
CA ARG A 8 0.56 -14.12 9.76
C ARG A 8 1.09 -15.53 9.93
N GLY A 9 2.38 -15.70 10.22
CA GLY A 9 3.00 -17.02 10.45
C GLY A 9 3.00 -17.95 9.23
N THR A 10 2.74 -17.44 8.03
CA THR A 10 2.60 -18.23 6.80
C THR A 10 3.85 -18.26 5.92
N GLU A 11 4.91 -17.56 6.31
CA GLU A 11 6.09 -17.31 5.46
C GLU A 11 7.39 -17.59 6.21
N ASP A 12 8.42 -18.04 5.48
CA ASP A 12 9.76 -18.24 6.03
C ASP A 12 10.58 -16.93 6.07
N GLU A 13 11.68 -16.93 6.83
CA GLU A 13 12.55 -15.75 7.01
C GLU A 13 13.10 -15.21 5.69
N LYS A 14 13.42 -16.09 4.74
CA LYS A 14 13.98 -15.68 3.44
C LYS A 14 12.94 -14.89 2.64
N THR A 15 11.70 -15.36 2.68
CA THR A 15 10.55 -14.72 2.01
C THR A 15 10.22 -13.39 2.67
N ILE A 16 10.21 -13.34 4.01
CA ILE A 16 10.01 -12.09 4.76
C ILE A 16 11.10 -11.07 4.40
N SER A 17 12.37 -11.46 4.41
CA SER A 17 13.49 -10.58 4.05
C SER A 17 13.37 -10.04 2.62
N THR A 18 13.03 -10.91 1.67
CA THR A 18 12.79 -10.52 0.27
C THR A 18 11.68 -9.48 0.16
N ARG A 19 10.55 -9.70 0.85
CA ARG A 19 9.42 -8.76 0.85
C ARG A 19 9.78 -7.41 1.47
N LEU A 20 10.54 -7.39 2.57
CA LEU A 20 10.95 -6.15 3.21
C LEU A 20 11.93 -5.33 2.36
N SER A 21 12.85 -6.02 1.67
CA SER A 21 13.75 -5.39 0.70
C SER A 21 12.96 -4.77 -0.46
N ASN A 22 12.02 -5.53 -1.04
CA ASN A 22 11.16 -5.03 -2.12
C ASN A 22 10.33 -3.82 -1.66
N ALA A 23 9.68 -3.91 -0.50
CA ALA A 23 8.88 -2.82 0.03
C ALA A 23 9.72 -1.55 0.29
N SER A 24 10.96 -1.70 0.76
CA SER A 24 11.87 -0.56 0.95
C SER A 24 12.19 0.12 -0.39
N ARG A 25 12.44 -0.67 -1.44
CA ARG A 25 12.67 -0.15 -2.79
C ARG A 25 11.42 0.48 -3.40
N GLU A 26 10.24 -0.11 -3.19
CA GLU A 26 8.97 0.44 -3.66
C GLU A 26 8.68 1.82 -3.03
N MET A 27 9.05 2.02 -1.76
CA MET A 27 8.91 3.31 -1.08
C MET A 27 9.76 4.43 -1.68
N GLU A 28 10.86 4.12 -2.37
CA GLU A 28 11.67 5.12 -3.08
C GLU A 28 10.88 5.79 -4.22
N TYR A 29 9.94 5.07 -4.81
CA TYR A 29 9.07 5.54 -5.89
C TYR A 29 7.73 6.10 -5.37
N ALA A 30 7.54 6.21 -4.05
CA ALA A 30 6.26 6.66 -3.49
C ALA A 30 5.84 8.06 -3.98
N ASN A 31 6.82 8.92 -4.29
CA ASN A 31 6.57 10.28 -4.81
C ASN A 31 6.16 10.30 -6.29
N ASP A 32 6.28 9.18 -7.01
CA ASP A 32 5.90 9.07 -8.43
C ASP A 32 4.41 8.74 -8.61
N TYR A 33 3.70 8.47 -7.51
CA TYR A 33 2.26 8.21 -7.50
C TYR A 33 1.48 9.45 -7.07
N THR A 34 0.36 9.73 -7.74
CA THR A 34 -0.53 10.84 -7.37
C THR A 34 -1.14 10.66 -5.97
N VAL A 35 -1.38 9.41 -5.57
CA VAL A 35 -2.07 9.08 -4.32
C VAL A 35 -1.32 8.01 -3.53
N CYS A 36 -1.17 8.24 -2.22
CA CYS A 36 -0.62 7.26 -1.28
C CYS A 36 -1.63 6.98 -0.16
N ILE A 37 -2.03 5.71 -0.01
CA ILE A 37 -2.99 5.26 1.01
C ILE A 37 -2.28 4.42 2.08
N VAL A 38 -2.27 4.91 3.32
CA VAL A 38 -1.74 4.17 4.47
C VAL A 38 -2.76 3.12 4.92
N ASN A 39 -2.34 1.85 4.97
CA ASN A 39 -3.16 0.71 5.40
C ASN A 39 -2.86 0.33 6.86
N ASP A 40 -3.28 1.17 7.80
CA ASP A 40 -3.23 0.94 9.24
C ASP A 40 -4.57 0.42 9.79
N ASN A 41 -5.68 0.97 9.29
CA ASN A 41 -7.05 0.54 9.56
C ASN A 41 -7.75 0.19 8.23
N LEU A 42 -8.40 -0.99 8.18
CA LEU A 42 -9.03 -1.49 6.95
C LEU A 42 -10.18 -0.59 6.47
N GLU A 43 -11.07 -0.18 7.37
CA GLU A 43 -12.23 0.66 7.02
C GLU A 43 -11.77 2.01 6.50
N THR A 44 -10.82 2.65 7.20
CA THR A 44 -10.28 3.95 6.77
C THR A 44 -9.53 3.86 5.43
N ALA A 45 -8.73 2.81 5.22
CA ALA A 45 -8.01 2.62 3.98
C ALA A 45 -8.95 2.34 2.80
N LEU A 46 -10.04 1.60 3.04
CA LEU A 46 -11.05 1.31 2.03
C LEU A 46 -11.81 2.59 1.64
N SER A 47 -12.29 3.37 2.61
CA SER A 47 -13.02 4.61 2.30
C SER A 47 -12.16 5.61 1.54
N LYS A 48 -10.86 5.73 1.87
CA LYS A 48 -9.92 6.57 1.10
C LYS A 48 -9.72 6.08 -0.33
N LEU A 49 -9.74 4.76 -0.52
CA LEU A 49 -9.61 4.19 -1.86
C LEU A 49 -10.86 4.44 -2.70
N GLU A 50 -12.05 4.33 -2.10
CA GLU A 50 -13.33 4.66 -2.74
C GLU A 50 -13.37 6.14 -3.17
N GLU A 51 -12.99 7.06 -2.28
CA GLU A 51 -12.91 8.50 -2.57
C GLU A 51 -12.00 8.80 -3.77
N VAL A 52 -10.83 8.15 -3.84
CA VAL A 52 -9.89 8.32 -4.95
C VAL A 52 -10.47 7.84 -6.28
N PHE A 53 -11.27 6.77 -6.29
CA PHE A 53 -11.95 6.33 -7.50
C PHE A 53 -13.06 7.29 -7.93
N ASP A 54 -13.87 7.77 -6.97
CA ASP A 54 -14.94 8.73 -7.24
C ASP A 54 -14.38 10.05 -7.82
N ASP A 55 -13.27 10.54 -7.27
CA ASP A 55 -12.56 11.72 -7.76
C ASP A 55 -12.01 11.49 -9.17
N TYR A 56 -11.38 10.32 -9.41
CA TYR A 56 -10.83 9.99 -10.72
C TYR A 56 -11.92 9.89 -11.81
N GLU A 57 -13.08 9.32 -11.49
CA GLU A 57 -14.22 9.22 -12.41
C GLU A 57 -14.87 10.59 -12.68
N SER A 58 -14.88 11.47 -11.68
CA SER A 58 -15.48 12.82 -11.78
C SER A 58 -14.61 13.80 -12.57
N ASP A 59 -13.29 13.73 -12.41
CA ASP A 59 -12.32 14.62 -13.09
C ASP A 59 -11.88 14.10 -14.47
N GLY A 60 -12.47 12.99 -14.95
CA GLY A 60 -12.16 12.41 -16.26
C GLY A 60 -10.77 11.77 -16.33
N GLY A 61 -10.23 11.34 -15.19
CA GLY A 61 -8.95 10.64 -15.08
C GLY A 61 -7.72 11.56 -15.07
N GLN A 62 -7.83 12.77 -14.54
CA GLN A 62 -6.75 13.76 -14.49
C GLN A 62 -5.85 13.74 -13.24
N LEU A 63 -6.00 12.74 -12.35
CA LEU A 63 -5.01 12.46 -11.31
C LEU A 63 -3.63 12.12 -11.91
#